data_AF-A0A3D1L159-F1
#
_entry.id   AF-A0A3D1L159-F1
#
_cell.length_a   1.000
_cell.length_b   1.000
_cell.length_c   1.000
_cell.angle_alpha   90.00
_cell.angle_beta   90.00
_cell.angle_gamma   90.00
#
_symmetry.space_group_name_H-M   'P 1'
#
loop_
_entity.id
_entity.type
_entity.pdbx_description
1 polymer ?
#
loop_
_entity_poly.entity_id
_entity_poly.type
_entity_poly.pdbx_seq_one_letter_code
_entity_poly.pdbx_strand_id
1 'polypeptide(L)'
;MISAFQPKIILSVYFCKIIIEQKSELNMKTIVLLMFVIIIASCASQQKLESITEIITTTPEQINSKLEFEFTPGKAHNHPSIAIWIEDLEGNYIETLYVTQYFAKGVFGHGEIEQGKWKNESGNVRRPATLPFWSHKRNIKAADGLYAPSPETAVPDVLTGATPKAGFTLKTGSKATDNMFRILVEVNQPWDSNDFWTNDKFPDDFNYKTSLQPALVYAVTVSPNDTGMLYYLNPIGHSHYSGKTGELFTDISTITTAREIFSKIAVTVK
;
A
#
# COMPACT_ATOMS: atom_id res chain seq x y z
N MET A 1 25.78 13.68 -25.46
CA MET A 1 26.31 15.06 -25.44
C MET A 1 25.51 15.87 -26.45
N ILE A 2 24.39 16.45 -26.03
CA ILE A 2 23.59 17.38 -26.85
C ILE A 2 23.25 18.54 -25.90
N SER A 3 23.81 19.70 -26.22
CA SER A 3 23.75 20.91 -25.40
C SER A 3 22.43 21.66 -25.60
N ALA A 4 22.04 22.33 -24.52
CA ALA A 4 20.80 23.08 -24.37
C ALA A 4 20.66 24.23 -25.38
N PHE A 5 19.45 24.33 -25.95
CA PHE A 5 18.96 25.51 -26.64
C PHE A 5 18.43 26.51 -25.59
N GLN A 6 19.09 27.66 -25.45
CA GLN A 6 18.61 28.79 -24.65
C GLN A 6 17.77 29.71 -25.55
N PRO A 7 16.49 30.02 -25.24
CA PRO A 7 15.79 31.11 -25.90
C PRO A 7 16.22 32.44 -25.26
N LYS A 8 16.87 33.29 -26.06
CA LYS A 8 17.15 34.69 -25.74
C LYS A 8 15.84 35.40 -25.37
N ILE A 9 15.83 36.03 -24.19
CA ILE A 9 14.80 36.94 -23.71
C ILE A 9 14.78 38.17 -24.63
N ILE A 10 13.94 38.15 -25.66
CA ILE A 10 13.56 39.31 -26.46
C ILE A 10 12.07 39.58 -26.19
N LEU A 11 11.72 39.77 -24.92
CA LEU A 11 10.37 40.21 -24.52
C LEU A 11 10.39 41.32 -23.46
N SER A 12 11.57 41.82 -23.08
CA SER A 12 11.72 42.84 -22.02
C SER A 12 11.62 44.27 -22.55
N VAL A 13 11.97 44.52 -23.82
CA VAL A 13 12.07 45.90 -24.33
C VAL A 13 10.73 46.44 -24.85
N TYR A 14 9.84 45.59 -25.38
CA TYR A 14 8.54 46.05 -25.90
C TYR A 14 7.52 46.33 -24.79
N PHE A 15 7.57 45.61 -23.67
CA PHE A 15 6.68 45.88 -22.53
C PHE A 15 7.03 47.18 -21.79
N CYS A 16 8.31 47.56 -21.78
CA CYS A 16 8.75 48.78 -21.09
C CYS A 16 8.33 50.07 -21.83
N LYS A 17 8.13 50.00 -23.16
CA LYS A 17 7.68 51.17 -23.94
C LYS A 17 6.20 51.49 -23.77
N ILE A 18 5.35 50.48 -23.56
CA ILE A 18 3.90 50.67 -23.35
C ILE A 18 3.62 51.34 -21.99
N ILE A 19 4.44 51.07 -20.97
CA ILE A 19 4.23 51.65 -19.62
C ILE A 19 4.69 53.12 -19.54
N ILE A 20 5.61 53.56 -20.39
CA ILE A 20 6.16 54.92 -20.31
C ILE A 20 5.29 55.96 -21.06
N GLU A 21 4.49 55.56 -22.06
CA GLU A 21 3.67 56.50 -22.84
C GLU A 21 2.20 56.66 -22.39
N GLN A 22 1.70 55.87 -21.44
CA GLN A 22 0.37 56.09 -20.84
C GLN A 22 0.48 56.48 -19.36
N LYS A 23 1.06 57.66 -19.12
CA LYS A 23 1.13 58.29 -17.80
C LYS A 23 -0.06 59.22 -17.56
N SER A 24 -1.29 58.70 -17.66
CA SER A 24 -2.46 59.34 -17.06
C SER A 24 -3.55 58.30 -16.81
N GLU A 25 -3.96 58.17 -15.55
CA GLU A 25 -5.11 57.40 -15.06
C GLU A 25 -4.92 55.90 -14.76
N LEU A 26 -3.77 55.49 -14.23
CA LEU A 26 -3.73 54.26 -13.43
C LEU A 26 -3.92 54.61 -11.94
N ASN A 27 -5.15 54.47 -11.46
CA ASN A 27 -5.50 54.70 -10.05
C ASN A 27 -4.68 53.77 -9.14
N MET A 28 -4.24 54.27 -7.97
CA MET A 28 -3.50 53.52 -6.96
C MET A 28 -4.17 52.18 -6.61
N LYS A 29 -5.51 52.10 -6.67
CA LYS A 29 -6.26 50.84 -6.51
C LYS A 29 -5.96 49.81 -7.62
N THR A 30 -5.80 50.24 -8.86
CA THR A 30 -5.50 49.40 -10.02
C THR A 30 -4.07 48.87 -9.96
N ILE A 31 -3.12 49.67 -9.46
CA ILE A 31 -1.72 49.25 -9.25
C ILE A 31 -1.64 48.20 -8.13
N VAL A 32 -2.33 48.42 -7.01
CA VAL A 32 -2.40 47.47 -5.90
C VAL A 32 -3.08 46.16 -6.32
N LEU A 33 -4.13 46.23 -7.13
CA LEU A 33 -4.80 45.05 -7.68
C LEU A 33 -3.88 44.23 -8.61
N LEU A 34 -3.10 44.89 -9.48
CA LEU A 34 -2.15 44.20 -10.36
C LEU A 34 -1.04 43.49 -9.58
N MET A 35 -0.52 44.13 -8.52
CA MET A 35 0.47 43.49 -7.64
C MET A 35 -0.12 42.28 -6.91
N PHE A 36 -1.38 42.32 -6.49
CA PHE A 36 -2.05 41.19 -5.85
C PHE A 36 -2.25 40.01 -6.81
N VAL A 37 -2.56 40.29 -8.08
CA VAL A 37 -2.74 39.26 -9.14
C VAL A 37 -1.42 38.57 -9.50
N ILE A 38 -0.29 39.27 -9.44
CA ILE A 38 1.03 38.68 -9.69
C ILE A 38 1.47 37.79 -8.51
N ILE A 39 1.13 38.17 -7.27
CA ILE A 39 1.45 37.37 -6.06
C ILE A 39 0.66 36.05 -6.04
N ILE A 40 -0.62 36.05 -6.43
CA ILE A 40 -1.42 34.81 -6.54
C ILE A 40 -0.96 33.91 -7.70
N ALA A 41 -0.45 34.49 -8.80
CA ALA A 41 0.08 33.72 -9.92
C ALA A 41 1.43 33.05 -9.60
N SER A 42 2.25 33.66 -8.73
CA SER A 42 3.54 33.09 -8.30
C SER A 42 3.40 31.90 -7.32
N CYS A 43 2.22 31.69 -6.71
CA CYS A 43 1.95 30.51 -5.90
C CYS A 43 1.42 29.30 -6.72
N ALA A 44 1.18 29.46 -8.03
CA ALA A 44 0.69 28.38 -8.88
C ALA A 44 1.82 27.56 -9.56
N SER A 45 3.05 27.65 -9.07
CA SER A 45 4.12 26.72 -9.46
C SER A 45 3.93 25.41 -8.69
N GLN A 46 3.13 24.52 -9.27
CA GLN A 46 3.02 23.13 -8.83
C GLN A 46 4.39 22.48 -9.11
N GLN A 47 5.28 22.50 -8.12
CA GLN A 47 6.41 21.58 -8.10
C GLN A 47 5.82 20.18 -8.13
N LYS A 48 5.90 19.53 -9.30
CA LYS A 48 5.71 18.09 -9.42
C LYS A 48 6.84 17.47 -8.59
N LEU A 49 6.57 17.21 -7.31
CA LEU A 49 7.44 16.38 -6.50
C LEU A 49 7.48 15.03 -7.21
N GLU A 50 8.61 14.70 -7.83
CA GLU A 50 8.94 13.31 -8.10
C GLU A 50 9.07 12.64 -6.72
N SER A 51 7.96 12.10 -6.22
CA SER A 51 7.95 11.31 -5.00
C SER A 51 8.90 10.14 -5.25
N ILE A 52 10.01 10.10 -4.51
CA ILE A 52 10.90 8.93 -4.47
C ILE A 52 10.00 7.76 -4.06
N THR A 53 9.67 6.90 -5.03
CA THR A 53 8.88 5.70 -4.78
C THR A 53 9.80 4.72 -4.08
N GLU A 54 9.44 4.29 -2.88
CA GLU A 54 10.22 3.33 -2.11
C GLU A 54 10.33 2.02 -2.91
N ILE A 55 11.54 1.48 -3.08
CA ILE A 55 11.75 0.21 -3.78
C ILE A 55 12.10 -0.85 -2.73
N ILE A 56 11.25 -1.87 -2.62
CA ILE A 56 11.49 -3.07 -1.84
C ILE A 56 11.94 -4.16 -2.81
N THR A 57 12.95 -4.93 -2.42
CA THR A 57 13.38 -6.12 -3.17
C THR A 57 13.33 -7.34 -2.25
N THR A 58 12.73 -8.42 -2.74
CA THR A 58 12.71 -9.72 -2.06
C THR A 58 13.30 -10.77 -2.98
N THR A 59 13.87 -11.81 -2.39
CA THR A 59 14.55 -12.87 -3.14
C THR A 59 14.01 -14.23 -2.69
N PRO A 60 12.97 -14.76 -3.36
CA PRO A 60 12.54 -16.14 -3.19
C PRO A 60 13.65 -17.13 -3.51
N GLU A 61 13.56 -18.34 -2.95
CA GLU A 61 14.59 -19.38 -3.09
C GLU A 61 14.84 -19.77 -4.56
N GLN A 62 13.78 -19.77 -5.37
CA GLN A 62 13.83 -20.04 -6.80
C GLN A 62 13.05 -18.97 -7.56
N ILE A 63 13.61 -18.51 -8.69
CA ILE A 63 13.02 -17.47 -9.53
C ILE A 63 12.95 -17.98 -10.96
N ASN A 64 11.75 -18.38 -11.38
CA ASN A 64 11.40 -18.74 -12.76
C ASN A 64 10.79 -17.54 -13.50
N SER A 65 10.00 -16.72 -12.81
CA SER A 65 9.43 -15.47 -13.35
C SER A 65 9.77 -14.30 -12.46
N LYS A 66 10.11 -13.14 -13.04
CA LYS A 66 10.32 -11.90 -12.30
C LYS A 66 9.02 -11.10 -12.24
N LEU A 67 8.73 -10.53 -11.09
CA LEU A 67 7.50 -9.77 -10.86
C LEU A 67 7.86 -8.39 -10.29
N GLU A 68 7.20 -7.37 -10.81
CA GLU A 68 7.29 -6.00 -10.29
C GLU A 68 5.90 -5.51 -9.95
N PHE A 69 5.66 -5.24 -8.67
CA PHE A 69 4.40 -4.70 -8.18
C PHE A 69 4.51 -3.20 -8.00
N GLU A 70 3.43 -2.49 -8.30
CA GLU A 70 3.25 -1.08 -8.03
C GLU A 70 2.05 -0.88 -7.11
N PHE A 71 2.30 -0.30 -5.93
CA PHE A 71 1.27 0.08 -4.98
C PHE A 71 1.11 1.60 -4.98
N THR A 72 -0.06 2.08 -5.42
CA THR A 72 -0.39 3.51 -5.38
C THR A 72 -1.25 3.78 -4.14
N PRO A 73 -0.83 4.66 -3.22
CA PRO A 73 -1.54 4.92 -1.99
C PRO A 73 -2.92 5.52 -2.32
N GLY A 74 -3.93 5.14 -1.54
CA GLY A 74 -5.25 5.75 -1.58
C GLY A 74 -5.42 6.79 -0.46
N LYS A 75 -6.64 7.32 -0.34
CA LYS A 75 -6.95 8.39 0.62
C LYS A 75 -6.86 7.95 2.08
N ALA A 76 -7.08 6.66 2.34
CA ALA A 76 -7.02 6.08 3.68
C ALA A 76 -5.66 5.42 3.99
N HIS A 77 -4.65 5.59 3.13
CA HIS A 77 -3.33 5.02 3.35
C HIS A 77 -2.67 5.61 4.60
N ASN A 78 -2.35 4.76 5.58
CA ASN A 78 -1.55 5.14 6.74
C ASN A 78 -0.35 4.19 6.88
N HIS A 79 -0.55 3.03 7.50
CA HIS A 79 0.48 2.02 7.75
C HIS A 79 -0.09 0.60 7.60
N PRO A 80 -0.39 0.16 6.37
CA PRO A 80 -0.99 -1.14 6.17
C PRO A 80 -0.02 -2.31 6.39
N SER A 81 -0.54 -3.39 6.95
CA SER A 81 0.02 -4.73 6.83
C SER A 81 -0.30 -5.30 5.46
N ILE A 82 0.68 -5.98 4.86
CA ILE A 82 0.54 -6.57 3.53
C ILE A 82 1.15 -7.96 3.53
N ALA A 83 0.44 -8.92 2.92
CA ALA A 83 0.99 -10.19 2.47
C ALA A 83 0.74 -10.37 0.97
N ILE A 84 1.73 -10.89 0.25
CA ILE A 84 1.67 -11.20 -1.17
C ILE A 84 2.12 -12.65 -1.37
N TRP A 85 1.32 -13.44 -2.06
CA TRP A 85 1.61 -14.85 -2.31
C TRP A 85 1.06 -15.32 -3.66
N ILE A 86 1.50 -16.51 -4.05
CA ILE A 86 1.06 -17.19 -5.26
C ILE A 86 0.20 -18.40 -4.89
N GLU A 87 -0.87 -18.61 -5.64
CA GLU A 87 -1.68 -19.84 -5.66
C GLU A 87 -1.70 -20.45 -7.07
N ASP A 88 -1.94 -21.76 -7.15
CA ASP A 88 -2.38 -22.37 -8.41
C ASP A 88 -3.84 -21.97 -8.74
N LEU A 89 -4.37 -22.49 -9.86
CA LEU A 89 -5.72 -22.17 -10.30
C LEU A 89 -6.80 -22.81 -9.42
N GLU A 90 -6.46 -23.90 -8.74
CA GLU A 90 -7.28 -24.61 -7.78
C GLU A 90 -7.32 -23.90 -6.40
N GLY A 91 -6.45 -22.91 -6.18
CA GLY A 91 -6.37 -22.12 -4.96
C GLY A 91 -5.46 -22.72 -3.88
N ASN A 92 -4.60 -23.68 -4.25
CA ASN A 92 -3.55 -24.20 -3.38
C ASN A 92 -2.40 -23.19 -3.29
N TYR A 93 -1.92 -22.97 -2.08
CA TYR A 93 -0.79 -22.09 -1.81
C TYR A 93 0.51 -22.64 -2.41
N ILE A 94 1.26 -21.80 -3.14
CA ILE A 94 2.55 -22.14 -3.75
C ILE A 94 3.71 -21.56 -2.95
N GLU A 95 3.71 -20.25 -2.72
CA GLU A 95 4.77 -19.53 -2.01
C GLU A 95 4.36 -18.12 -1.60
N THR A 96 5.06 -17.57 -0.60
CA THR A 96 4.96 -16.17 -0.18
C THR A 96 6.03 -15.37 -0.89
N LEU A 97 5.66 -14.20 -1.40
CA LEU A 97 6.57 -13.27 -2.07
C LEU A 97 7.02 -12.14 -1.17
N TYR A 98 6.11 -11.64 -0.33
CA TYR A 98 6.38 -10.52 0.56
C TYR A 98 5.42 -10.50 1.75
N VAL A 99 5.93 -10.18 2.93
CA VAL A 99 5.12 -9.87 4.13
C VAL A 99 5.73 -8.70 4.89
N THR A 100 4.90 -7.76 5.35
CA THR A 100 5.36 -6.67 6.23
C THR A 100 6.04 -7.19 7.49
N GLN A 101 7.23 -6.69 7.79
CA GLN A 101 8.21 -7.30 8.70
C GLN A 101 7.68 -7.51 10.14
N TYR A 102 6.95 -6.55 10.70
CA TYR A 102 6.45 -6.69 12.08
C TYR A 102 5.47 -7.86 12.22
N PHE A 103 4.61 -8.08 11.21
CA PHE A 103 3.69 -9.21 11.20
C PHE A 103 4.43 -10.52 10.93
N ALA A 104 5.35 -10.51 9.97
CA ALA A 104 6.19 -11.65 9.62
C ALA A 104 7.01 -12.22 10.79
N LYS A 105 7.43 -11.36 11.72
CA LYS A 105 8.20 -11.73 12.91
C LYS A 105 7.35 -11.97 14.15
N GLY A 106 6.06 -11.58 14.13
CA GLY A 106 5.20 -11.57 15.31
C GLY A 106 5.59 -10.52 16.36
N VAL A 107 6.32 -9.47 15.96
CA VAL A 107 6.84 -8.43 16.84
C VAL A 107 6.22 -7.09 16.44
N PHE A 108 5.35 -6.55 17.28
CA PHE A 108 4.68 -5.26 17.04
C PHE A 108 5.29 -4.17 17.92
N GLY A 109 5.33 -2.93 17.42
CA GLY A 109 5.91 -1.77 18.12
C GLY A 109 5.20 -1.40 19.43
N HIS A 110 3.95 -1.87 19.61
CA HIS A 110 3.22 -1.82 20.87
C HIS A 110 3.03 -3.24 21.39
N GLY A 111 3.91 -3.65 22.29
CA GLY A 111 3.83 -4.89 23.05
C GLY A 111 2.55 -4.94 23.90
N GLU A 112 2.20 -6.13 24.39
CA GLU A 112 1.01 -6.35 25.21
C GLU A 112 1.49 -6.76 26.60
N ILE A 113 0.99 -6.08 27.62
CA ILE A 113 1.26 -6.35 29.03
C ILE A 113 0.31 -7.45 29.52
N GLU A 114 -0.96 -7.29 29.19
CA GLU A 114 -2.12 -8.14 29.48
C GLU A 114 -3.12 -7.95 28.34
N GLN A 115 -4.08 -8.86 28.19
CA GLN A 115 -5.09 -8.79 27.12
C GLN A 115 -5.78 -7.41 27.07
N GLY A 116 -5.51 -6.64 26.02
CA GLY A 116 -6.03 -5.28 25.83
C GLY A 116 -5.27 -4.13 26.51
N LYS A 117 -4.13 -4.38 27.18
CA LYS A 117 -3.23 -3.36 27.75
C LYS A 117 -1.89 -3.34 27.03
N TRP A 118 -1.55 -2.19 26.44
CA TRP A 118 -0.40 -2.04 25.55
C TRP A 118 0.80 -1.39 26.25
N LYS A 119 2.02 -1.84 25.92
CA LYS A 119 3.29 -1.13 26.20
C LYS A 119 3.58 -0.15 25.06
N ASN A 120 4.33 0.90 25.38
CA ASN A 120 4.98 1.76 24.37
C ASN A 120 6.28 1.13 23.81
N GLU A 121 6.60 -0.10 24.21
CA GLU A 121 7.78 -0.85 23.80
C GLU A 121 7.37 -2.01 22.90
N SER A 122 8.22 -2.39 21.94
CA SER A 122 7.98 -3.55 21.09
C SER A 122 7.85 -4.82 21.92
N GLY A 123 6.89 -5.68 21.55
CA GLY A 123 6.70 -6.97 22.21
C GLY A 123 6.17 -8.03 21.26
N ASN A 124 6.32 -9.29 21.68
CA ASN A 124 5.72 -10.45 20.99
C ASN A 124 4.21 -10.41 21.20
N VAL A 125 3.51 -9.71 20.30
CA VAL A 125 2.05 -9.63 20.30
C VAL A 125 1.56 -10.07 18.96
N ARG A 126 0.96 -11.25 18.91
CA ARG A 126 0.40 -11.74 17.67
C ARG A 126 -1.03 -11.22 17.55
N ARG A 127 -1.34 -10.63 16.40
CA ARG A 127 -2.66 -10.09 16.07
C ARG A 127 -3.27 -10.89 14.92
N PRO A 128 -3.98 -12.01 15.18
CA PRO A 128 -4.50 -12.90 14.15
C PRO A 128 -5.40 -12.22 13.12
N ALA A 129 -6.13 -11.17 13.53
CA ALA A 129 -6.97 -10.37 12.64
C ALA A 129 -6.19 -9.59 11.55
N THR A 130 -4.86 -9.54 11.62
CA THR A 130 -4.05 -8.70 10.74
C THR A 130 -4.00 -9.20 9.29
N LEU A 131 -3.59 -10.45 9.06
CA LEU A 131 -3.53 -11.05 7.71
C LEU A 131 -3.98 -12.53 7.78
N PRO A 132 -5.21 -12.80 8.23
CA PRO A 132 -5.64 -14.16 8.51
C PRO A 132 -5.83 -15.00 7.25
N PHE A 133 -6.24 -14.43 6.12
CA PHE A 133 -6.46 -15.24 4.91
C PHE A 133 -5.13 -15.86 4.44
N TRP A 134 -4.09 -15.03 4.31
CA TRP A 134 -2.74 -15.49 3.99
C TRP A 134 -2.19 -16.44 5.07
N SER A 135 -2.36 -16.12 6.36
CA SER A 135 -1.79 -16.93 7.44
C SER A 135 -2.33 -18.36 7.43
N HIS A 136 -3.65 -18.52 7.24
CA HIS A 136 -4.28 -19.83 7.11
C HIS A 136 -3.88 -20.53 5.81
N LYS A 137 -3.75 -19.79 4.69
CA LYS A 137 -3.26 -20.34 3.40
C LYS A 137 -1.84 -20.88 3.47
N ARG A 138 -0.95 -20.16 4.17
CA ARG A 138 0.43 -20.62 4.46
C ARG A 138 0.45 -21.90 5.28
N ASN A 139 -0.60 -22.15 6.08
CA ASN A 139 -0.82 -23.37 6.86
C ASN A 139 0.34 -23.77 7.79
N ILE A 140 1.06 -22.78 8.34
CA ILE A 140 2.07 -23.00 9.38
C ILE A 140 1.49 -22.58 10.71
N LYS A 141 1.27 -23.55 11.59
CA LYS A 141 0.62 -23.36 12.89
C LYS A 141 1.68 -23.28 13.99
N ALA A 142 1.62 -22.23 14.79
CA ALA A 142 2.49 -22.10 15.96
C ALA A 142 2.01 -22.99 17.12
N ALA A 143 2.82 -23.10 18.18
CA ALA A 143 2.54 -23.97 19.33
C ALA A 143 1.23 -23.62 20.08
N ASP A 144 0.80 -22.37 20.03
CA ASP A 144 -0.46 -21.89 20.61
C ASP A 144 -1.68 -22.08 19.69
N GLY A 145 -1.50 -22.73 18.54
CA GLY A 145 -2.58 -23.05 17.60
C GLY A 145 -2.94 -21.91 16.65
N LEU A 146 -2.31 -20.75 16.75
CA LEU A 146 -2.54 -19.63 15.85
C LEU A 146 -1.70 -19.76 14.56
N TYR A 147 -2.23 -19.29 13.44
CA TYR A 147 -1.54 -19.28 12.14
C TYR A 147 -0.74 -17.98 11.87
N ALA A 148 -1.06 -16.89 12.56
CA ALA A 148 -0.27 -15.65 12.47
C ALA A 148 1.19 -15.94 12.88
N PRO A 149 2.24 -15.43 12.25
CA PRO A 149 3.61 -15.84 12.58
C PRO A 149 4.00 -15.56 14.06
N SER A 150 4.70 -16.49 14.69
CA SER A 150 5.51 -16.29 15.90
C SER A 150 7.00 -16.18 15.53
N PRO A 151 7.90 -15.83 16.47
CA PRO A 151 9.35 -15.87 16.20
C PRO A 151 9.85 -17.22 15.66
N GLU A 152 9.25 -18.33 16.13
CA GLU A 152 9.61 -19.69 15.73
C GLU A 152 9.04 -20.09 14.36
N THR A 153 7.92 -19.46 13.96
CA THR A 153 7.27 -19.70 12.65
C THR A 153 7.40 -18.49 11.72
N ALA A 154 8.39 -17.64 11.95
CA ALA A 154 8.57 -16.38 11.25
C ALA A 154 8.73 -16.57 9.74
N VAL A 155 8.44 -15.53 8.97
CA VAL A 155 8.77 -15.50 7.54
C VAL A 155 10.25 -15.13 7.40
N PRO A 156 11.03 -15.79 6.52
CA PRO A 156 12.44 -15.45 6.29
C PRO A 156 12.65 -13.97 5.95
N ASP A 157 13.70 -13.36 6.50
CA ASP A 157 13.97 -11.92 6.34
C ASP A 157 14.02 -11.48 4.86
N VAL A 158 14.49 -12.35 3.96
CA VAL A 158 14.59 -12.12 2.49
C VAL A 158 13.24 -11.95 1.78
N LEU A 159 12.14 -12.28 2.46
CA LEU A 159 10.75 -12.11 1.99
C LEU A 159 10.00 -11.04 2.80
N THR A 160 10.71 -10.26 3.63
CA THR A 160 10.10 -9.26 4.50
C THR A 160 10.69 -7.89 4.29
N GLY A 161 9.92 -6.85 4.57
CA GLY A 161 10.39 -5.47 4.54
C GLY A 161 9.59 -4.59 5.48
N ALA A 162 10.12 -3.41 5.78
CA ALA A 162 9.38 -2.40 6.52
C ALA A 162 8.05 -2.09 5.80
N THR A 163 7.04 -1.68 6.56
CA THR A 163 5.79 -1.19 5.99
C THR A 163 6.06 0.14 5.29
N PRO A 164 5.78 0.24 3.98
CA PRO A 164 5.98 1.47 3.24
C PRO A 164 5.12 2.60 3.82
N LYS A 165 5.70 3.80 3.91
CA LYS A 165 4.98 4.99 4.40
C LYS A 165 4.11 5.66 3.33
N ALA A 166 4.29 5.25 2.08
CA ALA A 166 3.61 5.79 0.91
C ALA A 166 3.53 4.71 -0.18
N GLY A 167 3.30 5.13 -1.43
CA GLY A 167 3.42 4.25 -2.59
C GLY A 167 4.81 3.66 -2.72
N PHE A 168 4.85 2.41 -3.18
CA PHE A 168 6.09 1.66 -3.29
C PHE A 168 6.07 0.70 -4.48
N THR A 169 7.25 0.31 -4.91
CA THR A 169 7.49 -0.73 -5.89
C THR A 169 8.11 -1.94 -5.19
N LEU A 170 7.51 -3.11 -5.35
CA LEU A 170 8.12 -4.37 -4.91
C LEU A 170 8.69 -5.11 -6.12
N LYS A 171 9.99 -5.38 -6.09
CA LYS A 171 10.66 -6.28 -7.05
C LYS A 171 10.86 -7.64 -6.40
N THR A 172 10.36 -8.68 -7.04
CA THR A 172 10.43 -10.05 -6.52
C THR A 172 10.52 -11.06 -7.66
N GLY A 173 10.59 -12.34 -7.31
CA GLY A 173 10.51 -13.46 -8.24
C GLY A 173 9.38 -14.41 -7.87
N SER A 174 9.12 -15.41 -8.70
CA SER A 174 8.27 -16.53 -8.34
C SER A 174 8.86 -17.81 -8.90
N LYS A 175 8.74 -18.91 -8.15
CA LYS A 175 9.04 -20.28 -8.59
C LYS A 175 7.89 -20.91 -9.40
N ALA A 176 6.77 -20.21 -9.58
CA ALA A 176 5.70 -20.68 -10.45
C ALA A 176 6.27 -20.99 -11.85
N THR A 177 5.83 -22.10 -12.43
CA THR A 177 6.28 -22.58 -13.74
C THR A 177 5.31 -22.14 -14.84
N ASP A 178 5.51 -22.61 -16.09
CA ASP A 178 4.84 -22.20 -17.33
C ASP A 178 3.30 -22.22 -17.35
N ASN A 179 2.65 -22.64 -16.28
CA ASN A 179 1.20 -22.56 -16.11
C ASN A 179 0.77 -21.19 -15.60
N MET A 180 -0.46 -20.77 -15.93
CA MET A 180 -1.07 -19.61 -15.29
C MET A 180 -1.15 -19.82 -13.77
N PHE A 181 -0.98 -18.74 -13.02
CA PHE A 181 -1.06 -18.75 -11.58
C PHE A 181 -1.79 -17.51 -11.06
N ARG A 182 -2.29 -17.61 -9.83
CA ARG A 182 -2.98 -16.51 -9.15
C ARG A 182 -2.00 -15.78 -8.26
N ILE A 183 -1.95 -14.46 -8.40
CA ILE A 183 -1.28 -13.56 -7.47
C ILE A 183 -2.34 -13.03 -6.53
N LEU A 184 -2.08 -13.12 -5.23
CA LEU A 184 -2.97 -12.59 -4.21
C LEU A 184 -2.23 -11.59 -3.32
N VAL A 185 -2.98 -10.59 -2.88
CA VAL A 185 -2.53 -9.57 -1.93
C VAL A 185 -3.58 -9.42 -0.84
N GLU A 186 -3.20 -9.56 0.42
CA GLU A 186 -4.06 -9.24 1.57
C GLU A 186 -3.53 -7.97 2.21
N VAL A 187 -4.44 -7.00 2.44
CA VAL A 187 -4.12 -5.68 2.98
C VAL A 187 -4.99 -5.41 4.20
N ASN A 188 -4.37 -5.03 5.30
CA ASN A 188 -5.07 -4.62 6.50
C ASN A 188 -4.48 -3.34 7.09
N GLN A 189 -5.31 -2.54 7.75
CA GLN A 189 -4.85 -1.38 8.51
C GLN A 189 -5.45 -1.44 9.92
N PRO A 190 -4.66 -1.23 10.98
CA PRO A 190 -5.18 -1.32 12.34
C PRO A 190 -6.15 -0.16 12.65
N TRP A 191 -7.11 -0.43 13.53
CA TRP A 191 -8.11 0.54 14.04
C TRP A 191 -8.95 1.24 12.96
N ASP A 192 -9.33 0.51 11.91
CA ASP A 192 -10.08 1.04 10.77
C ASP A 192 -11.59 0.89 10.98
N SER A 193 -12.17 1.69 11.88
CA SER A 193 -13.61 1.65 12.16
C SER A 193 -14.45 2.29 11.05
N ASN A 194 -15.67 1.80 10.84
CA ASN A 194 -16.69 2.53 10.08
C ASN A 194 -18.09 2.31 10.70
N ASP A 195 -19.13 2.83 10.05
CA ASP A 195 -20.53 2.75 10.52
C ASP A 195 -21.03 1.31 10.70
N PHE A 196 -20.46 0.34 9.99
CA PHE A 196 -20.79 -1.07 10.13
C PHE A 196 -19.84 -1.82 11.06
N TRP A 197 -18.53 -1.57 10.97
CA TRP A 197 -17.44 -2.18 11.74
C TRP A 197 -17.04 -1.26 12.90
N THR A 198 -17.96 -1.12 13.84
CA THR A 198 -17.82 -0.27 15.01
C THR A 198 -16.99 -0.95 16.10
N ASN A 199 -16.43 -0.17 17.03
CA ASN A 199 -15.66 -0.69 18.16
C ASN A 199 -16.45 -1.64 19.08
N ASP A 200 -17.78 -1.50 19.11
CA ASP A 200 -18.71 -2.24 19.96
C ASP A 200 -19.41 -3.41 19.25
N LYS A 201 -19.17 -3.63 17.95
CA LYS A 201 -19.80 -4.72 17.19
C LYS A 201 -19.49 -6.11 17.76
N PHE A 202 -18.24 -6.32 18.15
CA PHE A 202 -17.77 -7.52 18.83
C PHE A 202 -17.02 -7.12 20.11
N PRO A 203 -17.76 -6.77 21.18
CA PRO A 203 -17.18 -6.11 22.34
C PRO A 203 -16.25 -7.03 23.14
N ASP A 204 -16.39 -8.35 23.02
CA ASP A 204 -15.57 -9.34 23.71
C ASP A 204 -14.44 -9.92 22.84
N ASP A 205 -14.35 -9.50 21.57
CA ASP A 205 -13.35 -10.02 20.63
C ASP A 205 -12.13 -9.09 20.56
N PHE A 206 -11.11 -9.40 21.36
CA PHE A 206 -9.89 -8.58 21.42
C PHE A 206 -9.15 -8.54 20.09
N ASN A 207 -9.16 -9.64 19.33
CA ASN A 207 -8.49 -9.69 18.02
C ASN A 207 -9.18 -8.76 17.02
N TYR A 208 -10.52 -8.78 16.99
CA TYR A 208 -11.30 -7.84 16.19
C TYR A 208 -10.92 -6.39 16.48
N LYS A 209 -10.85 -5.99 17.75
CA LYS A 209 -10.53 -4.62 18.18
C LYS A 209 -9.14 -4.13 17.74
N THR A 210 -8.25 -5.03 17.30
CA THR A 210 -6.94 -4.63 16.77
C THR A 210 -7.00 -4.07 15.35
N SER A 211 -8.06 -4.40 14.59
CA SER A 211 -8.19 -4.05 13.17
C SER A 211 -9.52 -3.36 12.84
N LEU A 212 -10.64 -3.87 13.37
CA LEU A 212 -12.02 -3.45 13.04
C LEU A 212 -12.44 -3.89 11.65
N GLN A 213 -12.38 -3.03 10.62
CA GLN A 213 -12.61 -3.49 9.26
C GLN A 213 -11.66 -4.66 8.94
N PRO A 214 -12.19 -5.77 8.40
CA PRO A 214 -11.38 -6.93 8.05
C PRO A 214 -10.40 -6.61 6.91
N ALA A 215 -9.31 -7.37 6.86
CA ALA A 215 -8.35 -7.25 5.77
C ALA A 215 -9.02 -7.53 4.41
N LEU A 216 -8.67 -6.74 3.41
CA LEU A 216 -9.19 -6.87 2.06
C LEU A 216 -8.23 -7.71 1.21
N VAL A 217 -8.77 -8.69 0.49
CA VAL A 217 -8.02 -9.61 -0.36
C VAL A 217 -8.23 -9.22 -1.81
N TYR A 218 -7.13 -9.02 -2.52
CA TYR A 218 -7.08 -8.72 -3.94
C TYR A 218 -6.48 -9.91 -4.69
N ALA A 219 -6.89 -10.12 -5.92
CA ALA A 219 -6.28 -11.14 -6.77
C ALA A 219 -6.24 -10.74 -8.24
N VAL A 220 -5.32 -11.38 -8.96
CA VAL A 220 -5.27 -11.41 -10.43
C VAL A 220 -4.68 -12.74 -10.88
N THR A 221 -5.09 -13.22 -12.06
CA THR A 221 -4.48 -14.39 -12.70
C THR A 221 -3.55 -13.90 -13.78
N VAL A 222 -2.33 -14.44 -13.84
CA VAL A 222 -1.31 -14.04 -14.82
C VAL A 222 -0.72 -15.27 -15.51
N SER A 223 -0.26 -15.10 -16.74
CA SER A 223 0.60 -16.10 -17.39
C SER A 223 2.08 -15.69 -17.23
N PRO A 224 2.99 -16.64 -16.94
CA PRO A 224 4.43 -16.36 -16.97
C PRO A 224 4.92 -15.93 -18.36
N ASN A 225 4.15 -16.23 -19.42
CA ASN A 225 4.45 -15.86 -20.80
C ASN A 225 4.07 -14.41 -21.14
N ASP A 226 3.40 -13.68 -20.25
CA ASP A 226 2.92 -12.32 -20.50
C ASP A 226 3.98 -11.25 -20.18
N THR A 227 5.22 -11.48 -20.64
CA THR A 227 6.33 -10.58 -20.37
C THR A 227 6.02 -9.15 -20.82
N GLY A 228 6.15 -8.19 -19.90
CA GLY A 228 5.87 -6.77 -20.10
C GLY A 228 4.40 -6.38 -19.93
N MET A 229 3.47 -7.33 -19.76
CA MET A 229 2.06 -7.02 -19.55
C MET A 229 1.79 -6.52 -18.13
N LEU A 230 0.99 -5.47 -18.04
CA LEU A 230 0.53 -4.88 -16.78
C LEU A 230 -0.83 -5.46 -16.39
N TYR A 231 -0.90 -6.01 -15.19
CA TYR A 231 -2.10 -6.56 -14.58
C TYR A 231 -2.55 -5.69 -13.40
N TYR A 232 -3.86 -5.53 -13.24
CA TYR A 232 -4.44 -4.86 -12.08
C TYR A 232 -5.08 -5.88 -11.14
N LEU A 233 -4.78 -5.77 -9.86
CA LEU A 233 -5.40 -6.60 -8.84
C LEU A 233 -6.69 -5.93 -8.37
N ASN A 234 -7.77 -6.72 -8.31
CA ASN A 234 -9.08 -6.25 -7.86
C ASN A 234 -9.47 -6.96 -6.56
N PRO A 235 -10.23 -6.30 -5.67
CA PRO A 235 -10.70 -6.93 -4.44
C PRO A 235 -11.65 -8.07 -4.80
N ILE A 236 -11.41 -9.24 -4.20
CA ILE A 236 -12.23 -10.46 -4.38
C ILE A 236 -13.04 -10.82 -3.13
N GLY A 237 -12.75 -10.17 -2.00
CA GLY A 237 -13.42 -10.40 -0.73
C GLY A 237 -12.61 -9.85 0.44
N HIS A 238 -13.12 -10.02 1.64
CA HIS A 238 -12.41 -9.71 2.88
C HIS A 238 -12.18 -10.98 3.70
N SER A 239 -11.19 -10.95 4.58
CA SER A 239 -10.87 -12.06 5.47
C SER A 239 -11.71 -12.04 6.76
N HIS A 240 -11.55 -13.05 7.62
CA HIS A 240 -12.29 -13.13 8.87
C HIS A 240 -11.86 -12.02 9.84
N TYR A 241 -12.80 -11.18 10.30
CA TYR A 241 -12.57 -9.99 11.13
C TYR A 241 -11.74 -10.22 12.42
N SER A 242 -11.85 -11.40 13.03
CA SER A 242 -11.07 -11.80 14.22
C SER A 242 -9.83 -12.66 13.90
N GLY A 243 -9.72 -13.15 12.65
CA GLY A 243 -8.69 -14.08 12.22
C GLY A 243 -8.83 -15.54 12.70
N LYS A 244 -10.00 -15.92 13.20
CA LYS A 244 -10.30 -17.29 13.65
C LYS A 244 -10.28 -18.31 12.52
N THR A 245 -10.68 -17.91 11.32
CA THR A 245 -10.71 -18.77 10.12
C THR A 245 -9.95 -18.13 8.96
N GLY A 246 -9.58 -18.96 7.98
CA GLY A 246 -9.01 -18.56 6.69
C GLY A 246 -10.06 -18.41 5.59
N GLU A 247 -11.32 -18.12 5.96
CA GLU A 247 -12.40 -17.97 4.99
C GLU A 247 -12.32 -16.63 4.25
N LEU A 248 -12.77 -16.64 3.00
CA LEU A 248 -12.92 -15.45 2.17
C LEU A 248 -14.40 -15.10 2.06
N PHE A 249 -14.77 -13.91 2.51
CA PHE A 249 -16.12 -13.37 2.41
C PHE A 249 -16.20 -12.42 1.21
N THR A 250 -17.03 -12.75 0.22
CA THR A 250 -17.09 -12.01 -1.05
C THR A 250 -17.94 -10.74 -0.98
N ASP A 251 -18.81 -10.62 0.02
CA ASP A 251 -19.57 -9.39 0.26
C ASP A 251 -18.68 -8.34 0.91
N ILE A 252 -18.27 -7.35 0.11
CA ILE A 252 -17.48 -6.20 0.54
C ILE A 252 -18.30 -4.91 0.65
N SER A 253 -19.64 -5.00 0.65
CA SER A 253 -20.54 -3.84 0.69
C SER A 253 -20.38 -2.98 1.95
N THR A 254 -19.88 -3.59 3.02
CA THR A 254 -19.67 -2.97 4.33
C THR A 254 -18.26 -2.40 4.52
N ILE A 255 -17.37 -2.61 3.55
CA ILE A 255 -15.99 -2.14 3.59
C ILE A 255 -15.92 -0.76 2.94
N THR A 256 -15.38 0.22 3.67
CA THR A 256 -15.26 1.61 3.25
C THR A 256 -13.79 2.01 3.11
N THR A 257 -13.17 2.52 4.17
CA THR A 257 -11.79 3.03 4.18
C THR A 257 -10.76 1.96 3.87
N ALA A 258 -10.99 0.69 4.21
CA ALA A 258 -10.06 -0.38 3.82
C ALA A 258 -9.96 -0.56 2.29
N ARG A 259 -11.00 -0.21 1.52
CA ARG A 259 -10.94 -0.15 0.04
C ARG A 259 -10.14 1.03 -0.49
N GLU A 260 -9.93 2.05 0.34
CA GLU A 260 -9.21 3.27 -0.01
C GLU A 260 -7.78 3.29 0.53
N ILE A 261 -7.27 2.18 1.08
CA ILE A 261 -5.86 2.06 1.51
C ILE A 261 -4.93 2.18 0.29
N PHE A 262 -5.24 1.46 -0.79
CA PHE A 262 -4.55 1.59 -2.07
C PHE A 262 -5.56 1.98 -3.14
N SER A 263 -5.24 3.02 -3.91
CA SER A 263 -6.05 3.41 -5.07
C SER A 263 -5.82 2.48 -6.27
N LYS A 264 -4.66 1.83 -6.30
CA LYS A 264 -4.26 0.90 -7.37
C LYS A 264 -3.21 -0.06 -6.86
N ILE A 265 -3.37 -1.35 -7.18
CA ILE A 265 -2.35 -2.38 -7.03
C ILE A 265 -2.17 -3.00 -8.41
N ALA A 266 -0.95 -2.96 -8.94
CA ALA A 266 -0.64 -3.50 -10.25
C ALA A 266 0.60 -4.40 -10.19
N VAL A 267 0.71 -5.32 -11.13
CA VAL A 267 1.87 -6.20 -11.28
C VAL A 267 2.25 -6.36 -12.74
N THR A 268 3.55 -6.34 -13.01
CA THR A 268 4.12 -6.63 -14.33
C THR A 268 4.96 -7.90 -14.26
N VAL A 269 4.74 -8.83 -15.19
CA VAL A 269 5.63 -9.97 -15.41
C VAL A 269 6.83 -9.48 -16.22
N LYS A 270 8.06 -9.67 -15.74
CA LYS A 270 9.29 -9.11 -16.33
C LYS A 270 10.12 -10.15 -17.07
#